data_AF-A0A1H9JVH2-F1
#
_entry.id   AF-A0A1H9JVH2-F1
#
_cell.length_a   1.000
_cell.length_b   1.000
_cell.length_c   1.000
_cell.angle_alpha   90.00
_cell.angle_beta   90.00
_cell.angle_gamma   90.00
#
_symmetry.space_group_name_H-M   'P 1'
#
loop_
_entity.id
_entity.type
_entity.pdbx_description
1 polymer ?
#
loop_
_entity_poly.entity_id
_entity_poly.type
_entity_poly.pdbx_seq_one_letter_code
_entity_poly.pdbx_strand_id
1 'polypeptide(L)'
;MLEKSEFWLALMAGMVLFYCYALLLLVQGLLEHSVLMISLILLAVHALEIPLASRAVKARGIGLGRLLLPTLLFGIVWWLPASRGTFSEAHSA
;
A
#
# COMPACT_ATOMS: atom_id res chain seq x y z
N MET A 1 16.13 8.78 -4.63
CA MET A 1 15.29 8.27 -3.53
C MET A 1 14.18 7.37 -4.04
N LEU A 2 13.36 7.83 -5.00
CA LEU A 2 12.26 7.04 -5.58
C LEU A 2 12.68 5.78 -6.36
N GLU A 3 13.95 5.64 -6.69
CA GLU A 3 14.51 4.41 -7.31
C GLU A 3 15.06 3.41 -6.27
N LYS A 4 15.09 3.77 -4.99
CA LYS A 4 15.62 2.92 -3.92
C LYS A 4 14.50 2.06 -3.32
N SER A 5 14.69 0.75 -3.27
CA SER A 5 13.69 -0.18 -2.73
C SER A 5 13.44 0.06 -1.24
N GLU A 6 14.47 0.45 -0.49
CA GLU A 6 14.40 0.71 0.96
C GLU A 6 13.47 1.87 1.29
N PHE A 7 13.43 2.88 0.43
CA PHE A 7 12.52 4.02 0.59
C PHE A 7 11.05 3.56 0.53
N TRP A 8 10.70 2.74 -0.47
CA TRP A 8 9.34 2.23 -0.61
C TRP A 8 8.97 1.25 0.50
N LEU A 9 9.92 0.39 0.90
CA LEU A 9 9.74 -0.54 2.02
C LEU A 9 9.52 0.22 3.34
N ALA A 10 10.24 1.31 3.58
CA ALA A 10 10.03 2.15 4.76
C ALA A 10 8.64 2.80 4.77
N LEU A 11 8.15 3.27 3.61
CA LEU A 11 6.79 3.80 3.49
C LEU A 11 5.72 2.71 3.71
N MET A 12 5.92 1.50 3.16
CA MET A 12 5.04 0.36 3.42
C MET A 12 5.02 0.00 4.91
N ALA A 13 6.18 -0.04 5.56
CA ALA A 13 6.28 -0.29 7.00
C ALA A 13 5.54 0.77 7.80
N GLY A 14 5.68 2.06 7.43
CA GLY A 14 4.89 3.15 8.00
C GLY A 14 3.38 2.92 7.88
N MET A 15 2.92 2.42 6.73
CA MET A 15 1.50 2.10 6.58
C MET A 15 1.03 0.92 7.41
N VAL A 16 1.85 -0.13 7.54
CA VAL A 16 1.52 -1.25 8.45
C VAL A 16 1.36 -0.73 9.87
N LEU A 17 2.31 0.08 10.37
CA LEU A 17 2.23 0.65 11.72
C LEU A 17 0.98 1.52 11.93
N PHE A 18 0.63 2.33 10.93
CA PHE A 18 -0.60 3.14 10.96
C PHE A 18 -1.85 2.27 11.08
N TYR A 19 -2.00 1.23 10.26
CA TYR A 19 -3.17 0.34 10.34
C TYR A 19 -3.18 -0.50 11.62
N CYS A 20 -2.02 -0.93 12.13
CA CYS A 20 -1.94 -1.56 13.44
C CYS A 20 -2.42 -0.63 14.54
N TYR A 21 -2.04 0.65 14.52
CA TYR A 21 -2.51 1.64 15.48
C TYR A 21 -4.02 1.87 15.37
N ALA A 22 -4.54 2.02 14.15
CA ALA A 22 -5.99 2.12 13.92
C ALA A 22 -6.74 0.88 14.46
N LEU A 23 -6.22 -0.33 14.21
CA LEU A 23 -6.81 -1.57 14.74
C LEU A 23 -6.80 -1.61 16.27
N LEU A 24 -5.72 -1.16 16.91
CA LEU A 24 -5.66 -1.08 18.37
C LEU A 24 -6.74 -0.15 18.94
N LEU A 25 -6.94 1.02 18.33
CA LEU A 25 -8.01 1.95 18.72
C LEU A 25 -9.40 1.33 18.56
N LEU A 26 -9.61 0.59 17.46
CA LEU A 26 -10.86 -0.12 17.20
C LEU A 26 -11.14 -1.20 18.26
N VAL A 27 -10.13 -2.01 18.60
CA VAL A 27 -10.24 -3.08 19.62
C VAL A 27 -10.48 -2.50 21.02
N GLN A 28 -9.97 -1.30 21.31
CA GLN A 28 -10.22 -0.58 22.55
C GLN A 28 -11.61 0.10 22.60
N GLY A 29 -12.39 0.04 21.51
CA GLY A 29 -13.71 0.67 21.42
C GLY A 29 -13.69 2.18 21.22
N LEU A 30 -12.54 2.77 20.84
CA LEU A 30 -12.37 4.22 20.62
C LEU A 30 -12.88 4.64 19.23
N LEU A 31 -14.16 4.38 18.93
CA LEU A 31 -14.75 4.52 17.60
C LEU A 31 -14.76 5.95 17.05
N GLU A 32 -14.76 6.96 17.92
CA GLU A 32 -14.79 8.37 17.54
C GLU A 32 -13.39 8.95 17.23
N HIS A 33 -12.33 8.14 17.37
CA HIS A 33 -10.97 8.62 17.14
C HIS A 33 -10.75 8.90 15.65
N SER A 34 -10.28 10.12 15.33
CA SER A 34 -10.11 10.61 13.95
C SER A 34 -9.25 9.69 13.06
N VAL A 35 -8.28 8.99 13.65
CA VAL A 35 -7.45 7.97 12.97
C VAL A 35 -8.28 6.86 12.33
N LEU A 36 -9.38 6.42 12.94
CA LEU A 36 -10.25 5.41 12.34
C LEU A 36 -10.92 5.95 11.07
N MET A 37 -11.44 7.19 11.12
CA MET A 37 -11.99 7.87 9.95
C MET A 37 -10.94 8.05 8.85
N ILE A 38 -9.73 8.49 9.20
CA ILE A 38 -8.61 8.63 8.25
C ILE A 38 -8.26 7.27 7.62
N SER A 39 -8.24 6.20 8.41
CA SER A 39 -7.96 4.84 7.91
C SER A 39 -9.00 4.36 6.89
N LEU A 40 -10.29 4.67 7.13
CA LEU A 40 -11.37 4.36 6.19
C LEU A 40 -11.28 5.18 4.91
N ILE A 41 -10.97 6.48 5.01
CA ILE A 41 -10.75 7.35 3.85
C ILE A 41 -9.57 6.84 3.03
N LEU A 42 -8.46 6.48 3.67
CA LEU A 42 -7.30 5.90 2.99
C LEU A 42 -7.65 4.60 2.26
N LEU A 43 -8.36 3.68 2.91
CA LEU A 43 -8.86 2.45 2.28
C LEU A 43 -9.74 2.73 1.05
N ALA A 44 -10.62 3.73 1.14
CA ALA A 44 -11.47 4.13 0.03
C ALA A 44 -10.66 4.71 -1.13
N VAL A 45 -9.70 5.60 -0.84
CA VAL A 45 -8.78 6.15 -1.85
C VAL A 45 -7.99 5.03 -2.52
N HIS A 46 -7.44 4.11 -1.74
CA HIS A 46 -6.70 2.96 -2.27
C HIS A 46 -7.58 2.07 -3.16
N ALA A 47 -8.85 1.85 -2.81
CA ALA A 47 -9.77 1.11 -3.67
C ALA A 47 -9.97 1.81 -5.03
N LEU A 48 -10.04 3.14 -5.05
CA LEU A 48 -10.13 3.94 -6.28
C LEU A 48 -8.85 3.87 -7.14
N GLU A 49 -7.72 3.48 -6.57
CA GLU A 49 -6.47 3.31 -7.31
C GLU A 49 -6.41 2.00 -8.09
N ILE A 50 -7.26 1.00 -7.80
CA ILE A 50 -7.21 -0.32 -8.44
C ILE A 50 -7.20 -0.26 -9.98
N PRO A 51 -8.01 0.58 -10.66
CA PRO A 51 -7.94 0.69 -12.12
C PRO A 51 -6.60 1.24 -12.63
N LEU A 52 -5.99 2.19 -11.92
CA LEU A 52 -4.70 2.77 -12.27
C LEU A 52 -3.57 1.77 -12.00
N ALA A 53 -3.57 1.14 -10.83
CA ALA A 53 -2.63 0.09 -10.46
C ALA A 53 -2.66 -1.05 -11.49
N SER A 54 -3.86 -1.52 -11.87
CA SER A 54 -4.05 -2.58 -12.86
C SER A 54 -3.39 -2.24 -14.20
N ARG A 55 -3.58 -1.01 -14.69
CA ARG A 55 -2.93 -0.54 -15.93
C ARG A 55 -1.41 -0.46 -15.78
N ALA A 56 -0.91 0.05 -14.66
CA ALA A 56 0.51 0.24 -14.41
C ALA A 56 1.29 -1.09 -14.32
N VAL A 57 0.71 -2.12 -13.72
CA VAL A 57 1.39 -3.42 -13.52
C VAL A 57 1.02 -4.49 -14.55
N LYS A 58 0.15 -4.18 -15.52
CA LYS A 58 -0.33 -5.14 -16.53
C LYS A 58 0.79 -5.88 -17.26
N ALA A 59 1.83 -5.14 -17.67
CA ALA A 59 2.98 -5.71 -18.39
C ALA A 59 3.85 -6.65 -17.53
N ARG A 60 3.69 -6.61 -16.19
CA ARG A 60 4.42 -7.45 -15.24
C ARG A 60 3.71 -8.76 -14.92
N GLY A 61 2.54 -9.03 -15.50
CA GLY A 61 1.81 -10.28 -15.28
C GLY A 61 1.34 -10.49 -13.83
N ILE A 62 1.12 -9.42 -13.07
CA ILE A 62 0.67 -9.51 -11.68
C ILE A 62 -0.76 -10.03 -11.62
N GLY A 63 -0.97 -11.17 -10.94
CA GLY A 63 -2.30 -11.75 -10.74
C GLY A 63 -3.20 -10.93 -9.82
N LEU A 64 -4.52 -11.14 -9.90
CA LEU A 64 -5.53 -10.31 -9.24
C LEU A 64 -5.33 -10.19 -7.71
N GLY A 65 -5.00 -11.27 -7.00
CA GLY A 65 -4.76 -11.21 -5.56
C GLY A 65 -3.53 -10.36 -5.18
N ARG A 66 -2.47 -10.42 -6.00
CA ARG A 66 -1.25 -9.61 -5.86
C ARG A 66 -1.44 -8.16 -6.36
N LEU A 67 -2.57 -7.85 -6.98
CA LEU A 67 -2.99 -6.51 -7.31
C LEU A 67 -3.85 -5.92 -6.19
N LEU A 68 -4.95 -6.59 -5.85
CA LEU A 68 -6.00 -6.05 -4.97
C LEU A 68 -5.50 -5.81 -3.54
N LEU A 69 -4.94 -6.84 -2.90
CA LEU A 69 -4.57 -6.75 -1.48
C LEU A 69 -3.46 -5.70 -1.25
N PRO A 70 -2.35 -5.69 -2.03
CA PRO A 70 -1.35 -4.64 -1.87
C PRO A 70 -1.89 -3.25 -2.20
N THR A 71 -2.80 -3.12 -3.18
CA THR A 71 -3.42 -1.82 -3.50
C THR A 71 -4.23 -1.29 -2.34
N LEU A 72 -5.06 -2.11 -1.72
CA LEU A 72 -5.86 -1.69 -0.57
C LEU A 72 -5.00 -1.32 0.65
N LEU A 73 -3.90 -2.02 0.88
CA LEU A 73 -3.03 -1.77 2.03
C LEU A 73 -2.05 -0.61 1.82
N PHE A 74 -1.54 -0.45 0.61
CA PHE A 74 -0.37 0.41 0.36
C PHE A 74 -0.59 1.44 -0.76
N GLY A 75 -1.65 1.34 -1.55
CA GLY A 75 -1.94 2.27 -2.65
C GLY A 75 -0.74 2.51 -3.58
N ILE A 76 -0.51 3.76 -3.95
CA ILE A 76 0.57 4.15 -4.85
C ILE A 76 1.97 3.73 -4.37
N VAL A 77 2.15 3.58 -3.06
CA VAL A 77 3.42 3.19 -2.45
C VAL A 77 3.85 1.79 -2.92
N TRP A 78 2.92 0.91 -3.33
CA TRP A 78 3.29 -0.40 -3.87
C TRP A 78 3.32 -0.43 -5.40
N TRP A 79 2.27 0.03 -6.09
CA TRP A 79 2.15 -0.28 -7.52
C TRP A 79 3.09 0.59 -8.36
N LEU A 80 3.47 1.77 -7.87
CA LEU A 80 4.40 2.64 -8.58
C LEU A 80 5.80 2.02 -8.66
N PRO A 81 6.48 1.66 -7.56
CA PRO A 81 7.77 0.95 -7.64
C PRO A 81 7.65 -0.43 -8.31
N ALA A 82 6.54 -1.15 -8.11
CA ALA A 82 6.33 -2.44 -8.78
C ALA A 82 6.26 -2.30 -10.31
N SER A 83 5.59 -1.26 -10.82
CA SER A 83 5.53 -0.98 -12.26
C SER A 83 6.92 -0.64 -12.83
N ARG A 84 7.73 0.10 -12.05
CA ARG A 84 9.11 0.47 -12.39
C ARG A 84 10.10 -0.69 -12.29
N GLY A 85 9.75 -1.77 -11.58
CA GLY A 85 10.66 -2.90 -11.36
C GLY A 85 11.65 -2.68 -10.20
N THR A 86 11.45 -1.65 -9.39
CA THR A 86 12.34 -1.28 -8.27
C THR A 86 12.52 -2.40 -7.24
N PHE A 87 11.51 -3.25 -7.03
CA PHE A 87 11.63 -4.40 -6.13
C PHE A 87 12.42 -5.59 -6.70
N SER A 88 12.64 -5.62 -8.01
CA SER A 88 13.41 -6.69 -8.67
C SER A 88 14.92 -6.49 -8.56
N GLU A 89 15.39 -5.24 -8.52
CA GLU A 89 16.83 -4.93 -8.41
C GLU A 89 17.40 -5.24 -7.02
N ALA A 90 16.54 -5.34 -6.00
CA ALA A 90 16.93 -5.67 -4.63
C ALA A 90 17.44 -7.12 -4.44
N HIS A 91 17.30 -8.00 -5.45
CA HIS A 91 17.80 -9.38 -5.42
C HIS A 91 19.11 -9.59 -6.22
N SER A 92 19.70 -8.52 -6.76
CA SER A 92 20.89 -8.57 -7.62
C SER A 92 22.14 -7.91 -7.02
N ALA A 93 22.13 -7.62 -5.71
CA ALA A 93 23.25 -7.07 -4.96
C ALA A 93 23.53 -7.93 -3.72
#